data_AF-A0A9D7PS78-F1
#
_entry.id   AF-A0A9D7PS78-F1
#
_cell.length_a   1.000
_cell.length_b   1.000
_cell.length_c   1.000
_cell.angle_alpha   90.00
_cell.angle_beta   90.00
_cell.angle_gamma   90.00
#
_symmetry.space_group_name_H-M   'P 1'
#
loop_
_entity.id
_entity.type
_entity.pdbx_description
1 polymer ?
#
loop_
_entity_poly.entity_id
_entity_poly.type
_entity_poly.pdbx_seq_one_letter_code
_entity_poly.pdbx_strand_id
1 'polypeptide(L)'
;MTEPSPSNPNPAGGVPSAVAVPKKRGLSLIWLVPIIAILVGGALAVRTVMERGPEIQLTFKTAEGIEPGKTKVKFKNVDVGVVESVGLAEDLETIKVGIRMSKSVSPLLVEDTRFWVERPRIQGTNVSGLSTLLSGAYIGMDIGKSKKHQKEFKGLDNAPLVTFSEPGRVFRLRSSQLGSIDAGTGIYYRRVLVGQVVRYEMDKEGRGIDFEICVKAPYDRFVNAETRFWEASGFDVELNASGFRVGSQSLNAILSGGIAFETRAKARDGAPAEPNTRFRLFAQKAEAMAMDDDEATSLRLFFDESVRGLVVGAPVDFRGIEVGRVSNIAGQIDPKTGNVKMVVDVDIFPNRLRRINIKKADLNVKEGLDALVSGGLRGQLRTGNLLSGQLFVALEFFKKTPKAAMDWKNDPPILPTLPGSMARLEEQAAEIMQSTAELMHKLKSLPLDELSKDVQAVMKSLDKTLASVDRQMSDDSQLQEDLRDGLREVAKAAAELRTLLEYQSRYPESLLKGKSKEE
;
A
#
# COMPACT_ATOMS: atom_id res chain seq x y z
N MET A 1 -37.25 35.34 146.48
CA MET A 1 -37.34 33.86 146.44
C MET A 1 -36.30 33.39 145.43
N THR A 2 -35.05 33.15 145.85
CA THR A 2 -34.49 31.82 146.25
C THR A 2 -34.41 30.90 145.02
N GLU A 3 -33.26 30.52 144.46
CA GLU A 3 -32.02 29.99 145.06
C GLU A 3 -30.73 30.22 144.22
N PRO A 4 -29.52 29.97 144.79
CA PRO A 4 -28.20 30.21 144.20
C PRO A 4 -27.36 28.94 143.86
N SER A 5 -26.33 29.12 143.00
CA SER A 5 -25.03 28.39 142.91
C SER A 5 -25.00 26.85 142.61
N PRO A 6 -23.87 26.24 142.14
CA PRO A 6 -22.48 26.60 142.44
C PRO A 6 -21.44 26.59 141.29
N SER A 7 -20.31 27.14 141.70
CA SER A 7 -18.94 27.22 141.17
C SER A 7 -18.30 25.96 140.55
N ASN A 8 -17.55 26.18 139.45
CA ASN A 8 -16.16 25.75 139.09
C ASN A 8 -15.62 24.38 139.55
N PRO A 9 -14.85 23.66 138.70
CA PRO A 9 -13.47 24.12 138.40
C PRO A 9 -12.90 23.80 136.99
N ASN A 10 -11.91 24.60 136.59
CA ASN A 10 -10.90 24.28 135.56
C ASN A 10 -9.99 23.16 136.12
N PRO A 11 -9.43 22.22 135.32
CA PRO A 11 -8.21 22.54 134.56
C PRO A 11 -7.95 21.74 133.25
N ALA A 12 -7.07 22.33 132.44
CA ALA A 12 -6.06 21.69 131.57
C ALA A 12 -6.49 20.96 130.28
N GLY A 13 -5.86 21.37 129.17
CA GLY A 13 -5.75 20.56 127.96
C GLY A 13 -5.51 21.41 126.73
N GLY A 14 -4.25 21.73 126.44
CA GLY A 14 -3.86 22.46 125.24
C GLY A 14 -4.33 21.76 123.97
N VAL A 15 -5.09 22.47 123.14
CA VAL A 15 -5.48 22.01 121.81
C VAL A 15 -4.59 22.75 120.79
N PRO A 16 -3.85 22.05 119.92
CA PRO A 16 -2.94 22.70 118.98
C PRO A 16 -3.72 23.50 117.92
N SER A 17 -3.27 24.73 117.65
CA SER A 17 -3.75 25.52 116.51
C SER A 17 -3.32 24.87 115.20
N ALA A 18 -4.28 24.46 114.38
CA ALA A 18 -4.04 23.96 113.04
C ALA A 18 -3.57 25.10 112.12
N VAL A 19 -2.27 25.10 111.77
CA VAL A 19 -1.74 25.93 110.71
C VAL A 19 -2.14 25.31 109.38
N ALA A 20 -3.04 25.96 108.65
CA ALA A 20 -3.40 25.57 107.29
C ALA A 20 -2.22 25.84 106.35
N VAL A 21 -1.49 24.79 105.97
CA VAL A 21 -0.49 24.86 104.90
C VAL A 21 -1.23 24.98 103.56
N PRO A 22 -1.01 26.03 102.76
CA PRO A 22 -1.65 26.15 101.45
C PRO A 22 -1.12 25.03 100.54
N LYS A 23 -1.98 24.08 100.18
CA LYS A 23 -1.70 23.06 99.17
C LYS A 23 -1.44 23.77 97.84
N LYS A 24 -0.18 23.87 97.42
CA LYS A 24 0.17 24.28 96.06
C LYS A 24 -0.43 23.27 95.09
N ARG A 25 -1.46 23.68 94.33
CA ARG A 25 -1.95 22.99 93.13
C ARG A 25 -0.90 23.13 92.01
N GLY A 26 0.20 22.40 92.13
CA GLY A 26 1.03 22.09 90.97
C GLY A 26 0.40 20.88 90.28
N LEU A 27 0.15 20.97 88.98
CA LEU A 27 -0.10 19.78 88.16
C LEU A 27 1.05 18.79 88.43
N SER A 28 0.75 17.62 88.97
CA SER A 28 1.79 16.65 89.29
C SER A 28 2.51 16.25 88.01
N LEU A 29 3.84 16.21 88.04
CA LEU A 29 4.71 15.80 86.92
C LEU A 29 4.31 14.43 86.34
N ILE A 30 3.57 13.61 87.09
CA ILE A 30 3.00 12.32 86.71
C ILE A 30 2.03 12.43 85.51
N TRP A 31 1.32 13.56 85.35
CA TRP A 31 0.39 13.78 84.23
C TRP A 31 1.08 14.18 82.91
N LEU A 32 2.41 14.41 82.95
CA LEU A 32 3.21 14.77 81.79
C LEU A 32 3.48 13.54 80.90
N VAL A 33 3.58 12.35 81.49
CA VAL A 33 3.81 11.08 80.76
C VAL A 33 2.64 10.71 79.82
N PRO A 34 1.36 10.74 80.25
CA PRO A 34 0.23 10.50 79.35
C PRO A 34 0.13 11.53 78.20
N ILE A 35 0.39 12.81 78.47
CA ILE A 35 0.38 13.85 77.43
C ILE A 35 1.47 13.57 76.38
N ILE A 36 2.69 13.25 76.81
CA ILE A 36 3.78 12.91 75.90
C ILE A 36 3.42 11.68 75.08
N ALA A 37 2.84 10.65 75.69
CA ALA A 37 2.40 9.44 74.99
C ALA A 37 1.35 9.75 73.91
N ILE A 38 0.38 10.62 74.20
CA ILE A 38 -0.64 11.07 73.23
C ILE A 38 0.02 11.89 72.11
N LEU A 39 0.97 12.78 72.43
CA LEU A 39 1.68 13.57 71.42
C LEU A 39 2.53 12.70 70.50
N VAL A 40 3.26 11.73 71.06
CA VAL A 40 4.08 10.79 70.28
C VAL A 40 3.18 9.87 69.45
N GLY A 41 2.10 9.34 70.03
CA GLY A 41 1.12 8.52 69.32
C GLY A 41 0.42 9.29 68.20
N GLY A 42 0.04 10.54 68.45
CA GLY A 42 -0.51 11.45 67.46
C GLY A 42 0.49 11.76 66.35
N ALA A 43 1.75 12.04 66.69
CA ALA A 43 2.81 12.28 65.72
C ALA A 43 3.09 11.04 64.84
N LEU A 44 3.10 9.83 65.43
CA LEU A 44 3.24 8.57 64.70
C LEU A 44 2.05 8.29 63.79
N ALA A 45 0.83 8.56 64.25
CA ALA A 45 -0.37 8.42 63.44
C ALA A 45 -0.35 9.39 62.25
N VAL A 46 -0.05 10.67 62.49
CA VAL A 46 0.10 11.69 61.43
C VAL A 46 1.19 11.29 60.45
N ARG A 47 2.35 10.87 60.94
CA ARG A 47 3.47 10.42 60.11
C ARG A 47 3.08 9.20 59.26
N THR A 48 2.40 8.22 59.84
CA THR A 48 1.91 7.04 59.13
C THR A 48 0.91 7.41 58.04
N VAL A 49 0.01 8.37 58.30
CA VAL A 49 -0.97 8.85 57.31
C VAL A 49 -0.29 9.68 56.21
N MET A 50 0.70 10.50 56.55
CA MET A 50 1.46 11.32 55.58
C MET A 50 2.46 10.52 54.74
N GLU A 51 2.93 9.38 55.25
CA GLU A 51 3.80 8.45 54.53
C GLU A 51 3.01 7.50 53.62
N ARG A 52 1.71 7.27 53.90
CA ARG A 52 0.80 6.56 52.98
C ARG A 52 0.59 7.37 51.70
N GLY A 53 0.73 6.71 50.56
CA GLY A 53 0.44 7.32 49.26
C GLY A 53 -1.05 7.44 49.00
N PRO A 54 -1.45 8.20 47.95
CA PRO A 54 -2.84 8.51 47.69
C PRO A 54 -3.63 7.26 47.27
N GLU A 55 -4.90 7.24 47.67
CA GLU A 55 -5.87 6.23 47.24
C GLU A 55 -6.66 6.75 46.04
N ILE A 56 -6.78 5.92 45.02
CA ILE A 56 -7.54 6.19 43.80
C ILE A 56 -8.60 5.12 43.59
N GLN A 57 -9.67 5.48 42.89
CA GLN A 57 -10.69 4.54 42.42
C GLN A 57 -10.62 4.39 40.91
N LEU A 58 -10.67 3.15 40.46
CA LEU A 58 -10.70 2.79 39.05
C LEU A 58 -11.99 2.06 38.72
N THR A 59 -12.64 2.44 37.63
CA THR A 59 -13.81 1.73 37.11
C THR A 59 -13.46 0.89 35.88
N PHE A 60 -13.79 -0.40 35.91
CA PHE A 60 -13.61 -1.34 34.80
C PHE A 60 -14.93 -2.03 34.47
N LYS A 61 -15.04 -2.58 33.25
CA LYS A 61 -16.17 -3.45 32.88
C LYS A 61 -16.05 -4.86 33.46
N THR A 62 -14.82 -5.33 33.70
CA THR A 62 -14.54 -6.70 34.16
C THR A 62 -13.45 -6.71 35.23
N ALA A 63 -13.53 -7.64 36.20
CA ALA A 63 -12.56 -7.80 37.29
C ALA A 63 -11.56 -8.92 37.00
N GLU A 64 -11.62 -9.50 35.80
CA GLU A 64 -10.86 -10.70 35.46
C GLU A 64 -9.35 -10.46 35.63
N GLY A 65 -8.72 -11.32 36.45
CA GLY A 65 -7.31 -11.26 36.80
C GLY A 65 -6.92 -10.19 37.83
N ILE A 66 -7.88 -9.43 38.38
CA ILE A 66 -7.62 -8.41 39.41
C ILE A 66 -7.94 -8.99 40.79
N GLU A 67 -6.91 -9.13 41.63
CA GLU A 67 -7.01 -9.66 42.99
C GLU A 67 -6.54 -8.62 44.02
N PRO A 68 -7.37 -8.31 45.04
CA PRO A 68 -6.97 -7.48 46.18
C PRO A 68 -5.68 -7.99 46.85
N GLY A 69 -4.75 -7.09 47.13
CA GLY A 69 -3.47 -7.34 47.79
C GLY A 69 -2.39 -7.99 46.90
N LYS A 70 -2.75 -8.53 45.73
CA LYS A 70 -1.78 -9.18 44.82
C LYS A 70 -1.54 -8.41 43.54
N THR A 71 -2.59 -7.86 42.94
CA THR A 71 -2.48 -7.13 41.68
C THR A 71 -1.79 -5.80 41.91
N LYS A 72 -0.68 -5.58 41.18
CA LYS A 72 0.13 -4.37 41.27
C LYS A 72 -0.22 -3.40 40.15
N VAL A 73 -0.05 -2.11 40.41
CA VAL A 73 -0.02 -1.08 39.37
C VAL A 73 1.43 -0.84 38.96
N LYS A 74 1.71 -0.88 37.66
CA LYS A 74 3.05 -0.70 37.11
C LYS A 74 3.12 0.47 36.15
N PHE A 75 4.17 1.27 36.29
CA PHE A 75 4.55 2.30 35.32
C PHE A 75 5.94 1.98 34.80
N LYS A 76 6.08 1.79 33.47
CA LYS A 76 7.37 1.38 32.86
C LYS A 76 8.01 0.17 33.56
N ASN A 77 7.21 -0.84 33.88
CA ASN A 77 7.58 -2.05 34.64
C ASN A 77 8.05 -1.84 36.09
N VAL A 78 7.85 -0.64 36.66
CA VAL A 78 8.12 -0.35 38.08
C VAL A 78 6.82 -0.41 38.88
N ASP A 79 6.83 -1.10 40.01
CA ASP A 79 5.69 -1.17 40.93
C ASP A 79 5.42 0.21 41.56
N VAL A 80 4.25 0.77 41.28
CA VAL A 80 3.84 2.12 41.72
C VAL A 80 2.51 2.14 42.47
N GLY A 81 1.89 0.98 42.69
CA GLY A 81 0.68 0.86 43.49
C GLY A 81 0.25 -0.59 43.68
N VAL A 82 -0.74 -0.81 44.53
CA VAL A 82 -1.35 -2.11 44.81
C VAL A 82 -2.86 -1.99 44.91
N VAL A 83 -3.58 -2.96 44.36
CA VAL A 83 -5.03 -3.05 44.50
C VAL A 83 -5.37 -3.43 45.94
N GLU A 84 -6.23 -2.65 46.60
CA GLU A 84 -6.67 -2.93 47.98
C GLU A 84 -8.06 -3.54 48.05
N SER A 85 -8.95 -3.16 47.12
CA SER A 85 -10.32 -3.66 47.09
C SER A 85 -10.85 -3.76 45.66
N VAL A 86 -11.77 -4.70 45.46
CA VAL A 86 -12.52 -4.90 44.22
C VAL A 86 -13.98 -5.13 44.61
N GLY A 87 -14.90 -4.39 44.00
CA GLY A 87 -16.33 -4.53 44.25
C GLY A 87 -17.17 -4.10 43.06
N LEU A 88 -18.44 -4.47 43.04
CA LEU A 88 -19.39 -3.95 42.06
C LEU A 88 -19.75 -2.50 42.39
N ALA A 89 -19.90 -1.67 41.36
CA ALA A 89 -20.50 -0.36 41.50
C ALA A 89 -22.01 -0.48 41.76
N GLU A 90 -22.63 0.63 42.14
CA GLU A 90 -24.07 0.69 42.44
C GLU A 90 -24.95 0.39 41.21
N ASP A 91 -24.42 0.60 40.00
CA ASP A 91 -25.08 0.29 38.73
C ASP A 91 -25.12 -1.21 38.39
N LEU A 92 -24.36 -2.03 39.14
CA LEU A 92 -24.13 -3.47 38.89
C LEU A 92 -23.54 -3.82 37.51
N GLU A 93 -23.21 -2.83 36.68
CA GLU A 93 -22.63 -3.00 35.35
C GLU A 93 -21.11 -2.77 35.36
N THR A 94 -20.63 -1.96 36.30
CA THR A 94 -19.21 -1.61 36.42
C THR A 94 -18.61 -2.12 37.72
N ILE A 95 -17.30 -2.32 37.71
CA ILE A 95 -16.53 -2.76 38.88
C ILE A 95 -15.68 -1.58 39.35
N LYS A 96 -15.77 -1.28 40.63
CA LYS A 96 -14.92 -0.31 41.33
C LYS A 96 -13.73 -1.04 41.96
N VAL A 97 -12.54 -0.56 41.63
CA VAL A 97 -11.27 -1.07 42.14
C VAL A 97 -10.60 0.05 42.93
N GLY A 98 -10.45 -0.17 44.24
CA GLY A 98 -9.70 0.73 45.12
C GLY A 98 -8.22 0.40 45.07
N ILE A 99 -7.38 1.38 44.74
CA ILE A 99 -5.93 1.21 44.60
C ILE A 99 -5.19 2.20 45.47
N ARG A 100 -4.18 1.70 46.20
CA ARG A 100 -3.23 2.55 46.90
C ARG A 100 -1.98 2.74 46.05
N MET A 101 -1.76 3.99 45.65
CA MET A 101 -0.61 4.39 44.85
C MET A 101 0.57 4.76 45.75
N SER A 102 1.79 4.66 45.22
CA SER A 102 2.99 5.18 45.87
C SER A 102 2.95 6.70 45.92
N LYS A 103 3.47 7.28 47.00
CA LYS A 103 3.58 8.74 47.14
C LYS A 103 4.40 9.39 46.00
N SER A 104 5.37 8.66 45.44
CA SER A 104 6.24 9.14 44.36
C SER A 104 5.50 9.44 43.05
N VAL A 105 4.35 8.80 42.81
CA VAL A 105 3.56 9.00 41.58
C VAL A 105 2.34 9.89 41.78
N SER A 106 2.12 10.43 42.98
CA SER A 106 1.02 11.38 43.25
C SER A 106 0.97 12.55 42.26
N PRO A 107 2.10 13.17 41.87
CA PRO A 107 2.10 14.25 40.88
C PRO A 107 1.61 13.82 39.49
N LEU A 108 1.65 12.51 39.19
CA LEU A 108 1.27 11.93 37.91
C LEU A 108 -0.19 11.49 37.85
N LEU A 109 -0.96 11.65 38.94
CA LEU A 109 -2.39 11.33 39.01
C LEU A 109 -3.21 12.56 38.58
N VAL A 110 -3.35 12.73 37.27
CA VAL A 110 -4.02 13.87 36.62
C VAL A 110 -5.14 13.40 35.70
N GLU A 111 -6.04 14.29 35.26
CA GLU A 111 -7.29 13.91 34.59
C GLU A 111 -7.15 13.00 33.36
N ASP A 112 -6.03 13.11 32.65
CA ASP A 112 -5.72 12.34 31.44
C ASP A 112 -4.71 11.20 31.68
N THR A 113 -4.44 10.86 32.94
CA THR A 113 -3.70 9.64 33.32
C THR A 113 -4.52 8.41 32.99
N ARG A 114 -3.91 7.47 32.26
CA ARG A 114 -4.59 6.29 31.73
C ARG A 114 -4.14 5.05 32.46
N PHE A 115 -5.09 4.16 32.73
CA PHE A 115 -4.87 2.87 33.36
C PHE A 115 -5.50 1.77 32.52
N TRP A 116 -4.88 0.59 32.45
CA TRP A 116 -5.43 -0.56 31.72
C TRP A 116 -5.04 -1.87 32.40
N VAL A 117 -5.78 -2.93 32.14
CA VAL A 117 -5.43 -4.27 32.63
C VAL A 117 -4.55 -4.96 31.59
N GLU A 118 -3.32 -5.32 31.98
CA GLU A 118 -2.40 -6.16 31.21
C GLU A 118 -2.68 -7.63 31.56
N ARG A 119 -3.10 -8.39 30.55
CA ARG A 119 -3.39 -9.83 30.65
C ARG A 119 -2.58 -10.57 29.58
N PRO A 120 -2.25 -11.85 29.79
CA PRO A 120 -1.62 -12.65 28.76
C PRO A 120 -2.60 -12.79 27.61
N ARG A 121 -2.19 -12.37 26.40
CA ARG A 121 -3.02 -12.49 25.20
C ARG A 121 -2.19 -13.08 24.07
N ILE A 122 -2.81 -13.99 23.34
CA ILE A 122 -2.29 -14.56 22.10
C ILE A 122 -3.09 -13.90 20.99
N GLN A 123 -2.49 -12.97 20.25
CA GLN A 123 -3.09 -12.36 19.05
C GLN A 123 -2.21 -12.69 17.85
N GLY A 124 -2.66 -13.65 17.04
CA GLY A 124 -1.90 -14.11 15.87
C GLY A 124 -0.51 -14.66 16.24
N THR A 125 0.51 -14.19 15.52
CA THR A 125 1.94 -14.57 15.70
C THR A 125 2.65 -13.78 16.80
N ASN A 126 2.04 -12.71 17.35
CA ASN A 126 2.62 -11.91 18.40
C ASN A 126 2.13 -12.38 19.78
N VAL A 127 3.07 -12.77 20.64
CA VAL A 127 2.78 -13.13 22.03
C VAL A 127 3.07 -11.92 22.92
N SER A 128 2.02 -11.35 23.51
CA SER A 128 2.13 -10.24 24.47
C SER A 128 1.78 -10.72 25.88
N GLY A 129 2.44 -10.14 26.89
CA GLY A 129 2.15 -10.46 28.29
C GLY A 129 2.76 -11.78 28.80
N LEU A 130 3.84 -12.31 28.21
CA LEU A 130 4.53 -13.51 28.74
C LEU A 130 4.91 -13.39 30.23
N SER A 131 5.23 -12.18 30.70
CA SER A 131 5.51 -11.90 32.12
C SER A 131 4.31 -12.16 33.05
N THR A 132 3.08 -12.09 32.51
CA THR A 132 1.83 -12.30 33.26
C THR A 132 1.47 -13.78 33.40
N LEU A 133 2.06 -14.69 32.61
CA LEU A 133 1.89 -16.13 32.80
C LEU A 133 2.45 -16.60 34.15
N LEU A 134 3.52 -15.96 34.63
CA LEU A 134 4.15 -16.27 35.92
C LEU A 134 3.67 -15.34 37.05
N SER A 135 3.43 -14.06 36.74
CA SER A 135 3.17 -13.01 37.75
C SER A 135 1.69 -12.68 37.97
N GLY A 136 0.79 -13.22 37.14
CA GLY A 136 -0.61 -12.81 37.08
C GLY A 136 -0.82 -11.50 36.32
N ALA A 137 -2.08 -11.11 36.15
CA ALA A 137 -2.43 -9.83 35.51
C ALA A 137 -2.03 -8.65 36.41
N TYR A 138 -1.65 -7.54 35.78
CA TYR A 138 -1.31 -6.29 36.46
C TYR A 138 -2.00 -5.11 35.80
N ILE A 139 -2.03 -3.96 36.47
CA ILE A 139 -2.60 -2.73 35.93
C ILE A 139 -1.46 -1.85 35.41
N GLY A 140 -1.45 -1.55 34.10
CA GLY A 140 -0.54 -0.59 33.50
C GLY A 140 -0.99 0.85 33.79
N MET A 141 -0.03 1.75 33.93
CA MET A 141 -0.25 3.20 34.07
C MET A 141 0.49 3.94 32.96
N ASP A 142 -0.10 5.02 32.45
CA ASP A 142 0.54 5.97 31.55
C ASP A 142 0.21 7.41 31.97
N ILE A 143 1.19 8.30 31.79
CA ILE A 143 1.12 9.66 32.34
C ILE A 143 0.29 10.59 31.45
N GLY A 144 -0.55 11.40 32.09
CA GLY A 144 -1.23 12.51 31.45
C GLY A 144 -0.35 13.77 31.31
N LYS A 145 -0.84 14.75 30.56
CA LYS A 145 -0.27 16.10 30.39
C LYS A 145 -1.06 17.17 31.14
N SER A 146 -2.23 16.85 31.67
CA SER A 146 -3.03 17.81 32.43
C SER A 146 -2.35 18.24 33.72
N LYS A 147 -2.74 19.42 34.21
CA LYS A 147 -2.32 19.95 35.51
C LYS A 147 -3.36 19.69 36.61
N LYS A 148 -4.53 19.15 36.27
CA LYS A 148 -5.63 18.93 37.20
C LYS A 148 -5.52 17.54 37.82
N HIS A 149 -5.40 17.49 39.14
CA HIS A 149 -5.37 16.23 39.87
C HIS A 149 -6.73 15.54 39.89
N GLN A 150 -6.71 14.22 39.77
CA GLN A 150 -7.89 13.38 39.80
C GLN A 150 -7.62 12.12 40.62
N LYS A 151 -8.66 11.60 41.28
CA LYS A 151 -8.60 10.37 42.09
C LYS A 151 -9.51 9.26 41.57
N GLU A 152 -10.42 9.57 40.65
CA GLU A 152 -11.33 8.62 40.05
C GLU A 152 -11.02 8.48 38.58
N PHE A 153 -10.75 7.26 38.12
CA PHE A 153 -10.28 7.01 36.77
C PHE A 153 -11.13 5.94 36.10
N LYS A 154 -11.34 6.10 34.80
CA LYS A 154 -11.91 5.05 33.97
C LYS A 154 -10.78 4.17 33.44
N GLY A 155 -10.80 2.91 33.80
CA GLY A 155 -9.88 1.90 33.30
C GLY A 155 -10.18 1.52 31.85
N LEU A 156 -9.13 1.35 31.05
CA LEU A 156 -9.21 0.86 29.69
C LEU A 156 -9.13 -0.67 29.69
N ASP A 157 -9.94 -1.31 28.85
CA ASP A 157 -9.97 -2.78 28.74
C ASP A 157 -8.70 -3.34 28.05
N ASN A 158 -8.05 -2.52 27.21
CA ASN A 158 -6.86 -2.89 26.45
C ASN A 158 -5.76 -1.83 26.64
N ALA A 159 -4.50 -2.25 26.55
CA ALA A 159 -3.36 -1.35 26.55
C ALA A 159 -3.47 -0.37 25.37
N PRO A 160 -3.27 0.94 25.59
CA PRO A 160 -3.18 1.87 24.49
C PRO A 160 -1.92 1.53 23.67
N LEU A 161 -2.10 1.31 22.36
CA LEU A 161 -0.99 0.99 21.46
C LEU A 161 0.05 2.12 21.35
N VAL A 162 -0.28 3.33 21.82
CA VAL A 162 0.67 4.42 22.01
C VAL A 162 0.49 5.01 23.39
N THR A 163 1.52 4.89 24.22
CA THR A 163 1.60 5.58 25.50
C THR A 163 2.10 7.01 25.28
N PHE A 164 1.62 7.97 26.07
CA PHE A 164 2.12 9.36 26.07
C PHE A 164 3.61 9.43 26.41
N SER A 165 4.13 8.38 27.05
CA SER A 165 5.53 8.25 27.42
C SER A 165 6.47 7.86 26.27
N GLU A 166 5.96 7.34 25.14
CA GLU A 166 6.77 7.02 23.96
C GLU A 166 6.83 8.22 23.00
N PRO A 167 8.03 8.81 22.75
CA PRO A 167 8.15 9.95 21.84
C PRO A 167 7.92 9.51 20.38
N GLY A 168 7.16 10.32 19.62
CA GLY A 168 6.82 10.05 18.22
C GLY A 168 5.74 10.99 17.69
N ARG A 169 5.34 10.78 16.44
CA ARG A 169 4.21 11.49 15.79
C ARG A 169 3.16 10.51 15.32
N VAL A 170 1.90 10.90 15.49
CA VAL A 170 0.76 10.20 14.95
C VAL A 170 0.41 10.77 13.58
N PHE A 171 0.18 9.91 12.60
CA PHE A 171 -0.32 10.28 11.26
C PHE A 171 -1.57 9.47 10.93
N ARG A 172 -2.31 9.91 9.92
CA ARG A 172 -3.50 9.20 9.45
C ARG A 172 -3.26 8.68 8.04
N LEU A 173 -3.58 7.42 7.78
CA LEU A 173 -3.53 6.84 6.44
C LEU A 173 -4.94 6.51 5.97
N ARG A 174 -5.20 6.66 4.67
CA ARG A 174 -6.48 6.25 4.05
C ARG A 174 -6.23 5.20 2.97
N SER A 175 -6.99 4.12 3.03
CA SER A 175 -7.01 3.04 2.02
C SER A 175 -8.44 2.75 1.57
N SER A 176 -8.60 2.19 0.37
CA SER A 176 -9.87 1.64 -0.10
C SER A 176 -10.21 0.27 0.51
N GLN A 177 -9.22 -0.43 1.07
CA GLN A 177 -9.36 -1.78 1.62
C GLN A 177 -8.48 -1.98 2.86
N LEU A 178 -8.84 -2.96 3.71
CA LEU A 178 -8.13 -3.25 4.96
C LEU A 178 -6.75 -3.87 4.71
N GLY A 179 -6.66 -4.76 3.71
CA GLY A 179 -5.45 -5.53 3.43
C GLY A 179 -5.11 -6.50 4.57
N SER A 180 -3.82 -6.77 4.76
CA SER A 180 -3.28 -7.61 5.85
C SER A 180 -2.84 -6.77 7.06
N ILE A 181 -3.58 -5.69 7.34
CA ILE A 181 -3.21 -4.68 8.35
C ILE A 181 -4.19 -4.74 9.52
N ASP A 182 -3.66 -4.81 10.73
CA ASP A 182 -4.40 -4.80 11.99
C ASP A 182 -3.78 -3.80 12.98
N ALA A 183 -4.43 -3.59 14.11
CA ALA A 183 -3.87 -2.81 15.21
C ALA A 183 -2.60 -3.51 15.73
N GLY A 184 -1.50 -2.75 15.83
CA GLY A 184 -0.17 -3.29 16.15
C GLY A 184 0.66 -3.73 14.95
N THR A 185 0.13 -3.72 13.71
CA THR A 185 0.93 -3.98 12.51
C THR A 185 2.12 -3.02 12.42
N GLY A 186 3.30 -3.55 12.10
CA GLY A 186 4.56 -2.80 12.09
C GLY A 186 4.68 -1.81 10.94
N ILE A 187 5.29 -0.65 11.22
CA ILE A 187 5.61 0.38 10.23
C ILE A 187 7.12 0.38 9.99
N TYR A 188 7.51 0.34 8.72
CA TYR A 188 8.89 0.16 8.30
C TYR A 188 9.41 1.35 7.48
N TYR A 189 10.62 1.79 7.82
CA TYR A 189 11.39 2.71 7.01
C TYR A 189 12.71 2.04 6.64
N ARG A 190 12.98 1.89 5.33
CA ARG A 190 14.17 1.15 4.83
C ARG A 190 14.34 -0.23 5.49
N ARG A 191 13.24 -0.95 5.71
CA ARG A 191 13.16 -2.26 6.38
C ARG A 191 13.44 -2.27 7.90
N VAL A 192 13.61 -1.10 8.52
CA VAL A 192 13.71 -0.97 9.98
C VAL A 192 12.32 -0.74 10.55
N LEU A 193 11.93 -1.46 11.61
CA LEU A 193 10.69 -1.22 12.34
C LEU A 193 10.79 0.11 13.09
N VAL A 194 9.97 1.08 12.70
CA VAL A 194 10.01 2.46 13.20
C VAL A 194 8.69 2.92 13.83
N GLY A 195 7.68 2.07 13.84
CA GLY A 195 6.36 2.44 14.33
C GLY A 195 5.37 1.29 14.26
N GLN A 196 4.11 1.59 14.56
CA GLN A 196 3.01 0.63 14.49
C GLN A 196 1.67 1.30 14.23
N VAL A 197 0.72 0.53 13.70
CA VAL A 197 -0.68 0.93 13.57
C VAL A 197 -1.31 0.99 14.96
N VAL A 198 -1.96 2.10 15.28
CA VAL A 198 -2.61 2.34 16.57
C VAL A 198 -4.05 1.85 16.57
N ARG A 199 -4.78 2.12 15.50
CA ARG A 199 -6.15 1.65 15.27
C ARG A 199 -6.54 1.87 13.81
N TYR A 200 -7.65 1.29 13.42
CA TYR A 200 -8.30 1.58 12.15
C TYR A 200 -9.81 1.64 12.36
N GLU A 201 -10.47 2.47 11.58
CA GLU A 201 -11.92 2.62 11.59
C GLU A 201 -12.39 2.74 10.13
N MET A 202 -13.53 2.10 9.82
CA MET A 202 -14.19 2.32 8.54
C MET A 202 -14.76 3.73 8.51
N ASP A 203 -14.65 4.42 7.37
CA ASP A 203 -15.27 5.73 7.24
C ASP A 203 -16.80 5.64 7.34
N LYS A 204 -17.45 6.75 7.68
CA LYS A 204 -18.91 6.79 7.92
C LYS A 204 -19.75 6.41 6.71
N GLU A 205 -19.19 6.46 5.51
CA GLU A 205 -19.87 6.17 4.24
C GLU A 205 -19.53 4.76 3.72
N GLY A 206 -18.66 4.03 4.42
CA GLY A 206 -18.17 2.71 4.01
C GLY A 206 -17.26 2.73 2.77
N ARG A 207 -16.74 3.89 2.35
CA ARG A 207 -15.98 4.05 1.11
C ARG A 207 -14.47 3.83 1.27
N GLY A 208 -13.99 3.69 2.50
CA GLY A 208 -12.60 3.46 2.81
C GLY A 208 -12.36 3.24 4.29
N ILE A 209 -11.10 2.96 4.62
CA ILE A 209 -10.65 2.71 5.98
C ILE A 209 -9.58 3.76 6.33
N ASP A 210 -9.80 4.43 7.45
CA ASP A 210 -8.87 5.39 8.03
C ASP A 210 -8.04 4.67 9.10
N PHE A 211 -6.73 4.62 8.92
CA PHE A 211 -5.77 4.08 9.88
C PHE A 211 -5.13 5.22 10.66
N GLU A 212 -5.02 5.06 11.98
CA GLU A 212 -4.18 5.90 12.82
C GLU A 212 -2.86 5.18 13.05
N ILE A 213 -1.76 5.80 12.67
CA ILE A 213 -0.42 5.22 12.76
C ILE A 213 0.48 6.06 13.66
N CYS A 214 1.41 5.44 14.37
CA CYS A 214 2.42 6.14 15.15
C CYS A 214 3.81 5.78 14.67
N VAL A 215 4.57 6.80 14.25
CA VAL A 215 5.99 6.69 13.89
C VAL A 215 6.81 7.20 15.07
N LYS A 216 7.66 6.35 15.63
CA LYS A 216 8.45 6.64 16.84
C LYS A 216 9.56 7.64 16.52
N ALA A 217 9.90 8.49 17.48
CA ALA A 217 11.10 9.31 17.41
C ALA A 217 12.35 8.41 17.50
N PRO A 218 13.44 8.72 16.77
CA PRO A 218 13.65 9.91 15.96
C PRO A 218 13.15 9.79 14.50
N TYR A 219 12.47 8.70 14.12
CA TYR A 219 12.12 8.40 12.73
C TYR A 219 10.95 9.21 12.18
N ASP A 220 10.13 9.78 13.07
CA ASP A 220 9.04 10.70 12.75
C ASP A 220 9.49 11.87 11.86
N ARG A 221 10.75 12.30 11.99
CA ARG A 221 11.35 13.36 11.16
C ARG A 221 11.46 13.02 9.67
N PHE A 222 11.42 11.73 9.31
CA PHE A 222 11.55 11.28 7.91
C PHE A 222 10.22 11.29 7.16
N VAL A 223 9.12 11.58 7.86
CA VAL A 223 7.80 11.76 7.26
C VAL A 223 7.60 13.23 6.93
N ASN A 224 7.36 13.53 5.65
CA ASN A 224 7.05 14.87 5.14
C ASN A 224 5.92 14.80 4.11
N ALA A 225 5.55 15.95 3.52
CA ALA A 225 4.44 16.04 2.55
C ALA A 225 4.61 15.12 1.32
N GLU A 226 5.86 14.80 0.95
CA GLU A 226 6.20 13.95 -0.19
C GLU A 226 6.47 12.48 0.20
N THR A 227 6.18 12.12 1.45
CA THR A 227 6.20 10.72 1.89
C THR A 227 5.05 9.96 1.26
N ARG A 228 5.34 8.73 0.82
CA ARG A 228 4.36 7.80 0.26
C ARG A 228 4.39 6.51 1.08
N PHE A 229 3.21 6.03 1.46
CA PHE A 229 3.02 4.83 2.28
C PHE A 229 2.44 3.71 1.43
N TRP A 230 2.95 2.49 1.54
CA TRP A 230 2.37 1.32 0.86
C TRP A 230 2.31 0.12 1.79
N GLU A 231 1.42 -0.82 1.46
CA GLU A 231 1.34 -2.11 2.14
C GLU A 231 2.61 -2.93 1.84
N ALA A 232 3.32 -3.29 2.90
CA ALA A 232 4.56 -4.06 2.87
C ALA A 232 4.31 -5.58 3.08
N SER A 233 3.09 -6.02 2.80
CA SER A 233 2.61 -7.39 3.01
C SER A 233 2.56 -8.12 1.66
N GLY A 234 3.21 -9.28 1.56
CA GLY A 234 3.07 -10.19 0.43
C GLY A 234 4.25 -10.25 -0.55
N PHE A 235 4.15 -11.20 -1.47
CA PHE A 235 5.06 -11.34 -2.61
C PHE A 235 4.63 -10.35 -3.69
N ASP A 236 5.50 -9.40 -4.05
CA ASP A 236 5.29 -8.57 -5.22
C ASP A 236 5.79 -9.35 -6.44
N VAL A 237 4.88 -10.07 -7.09
CA VAL A 237 5.17 -10.82 -8.32
C VAL A 237 4.58 -10.03 -9.47
N GLU A 238 5.43 -9.27 -10.16
CA GLU A 238 5.04 -8.51 -11.33
C GLU A 238 5.55 -9.22 -12.59
N LEU A 239 4.64 -9.53 -13.51
CA LEU A 239 4.97 -9.96 -14.87
C LEU A 239 4.57 -8.85 -15.81
N ASN A 240 5.55 -8.14 -16.37
CA ASN A 240 5.30 -7.09 -17.34
C ASN A 240 6.11 -7.34 -18.62
N ALA A 241 5.97 -6.45 -19.60
CA ALA A 241 6.67 -6.54 -20.89
C ALA A 241 8.22 -6.57 -20.74
N SER A 242 8.75 -6.10 -19.61
CA SER A 242 10.19 -6.13 -19.31
C SER A 242 10.66 -7.46 -18.68
N GLY A 243 9.75 -8.40 -18.43
CA GLY A 243 10.04 -9.73 -17.88
C GLY A 243 9.42 -9.99 -16.51
N PHE A 244 9.93 -11.02 -15.83
CA PHE A 244 9.48 -11.46 -14.51
C PHE A 244 10.28 -10.77 -13.40
N ARG A 245 9.60 -10.06 -12.52
CA ARG A 245 10.23 -9.35 -11.40
C ARG A 245 9.60 -9.80 -10.08
N VAL A 246 10.41 -10.40 -9.21
CA VAL A 246 9.99 -10.83 -7.87
C VAL A 246 10.60 -9.91 -6.84
N GLY A 247 9.77 -9.06 -6.24
CA GLY A 247 10.11 -8.29 -5.05
C GLY A 247 9.79 -9.10 -3.80
N SER A 248 10.81 -9.66 -3.16
CA SER A 248 10.66 -10.19 -1.80
C SER A 248 10.83 -9.05 -0.78
N GLN A 249 9.75 -8.72 -0.07
CA GLN A 249 9.82 -7.83 1.09
C GLN A 249 10.27 -8.64 2.33
N SER A 250 10.50 -7.97 3.46
CA SER A 250 11.09 -8.58 4.66
C SER A 250 10.42 -9.91 5.05
N LEU A 251 11.22 -10.93 5.40
CA LEU A 251 10.71 -12.27 5.79
C LEU A 251 9.74 -12.20 6.98
N ASN A 252 9.90 -11.23 7.89
CA ASN A 252 8.96 -10.99 8.99
C ASN A 252 7.67 -10.27 8.54
N ALA A 253 7.75 -9.40 7.53
CA ALA A 253 6.57 -8.71 6.97
C ALA A 253 5.72 -9.64 6.08
N ILE A 254 6.33 -10.69 5.51
CA ILE A 254 5.64 -11.75 4.77
C ILE A 254 4.71 -12.57 5.69
N LEU A 255 5.05 -12.72 6.98
CA LEU A 255 4.26 -13.52 7.94
C LEU A 255 3.21 -12.71 8.73
N SER A 256 3.45 -11.42 8.99
CA SER A 256 2.60 -10.60 9.86
C SER A 256 1.99 -9.36 9.19
N GLY A 257 2.28 -9.13 7.90
CA GLY A 257 1.93 -7.90 7.20
C GLY A 257 2.73 -6.68 7.70
N GLY A 258 2.66 -5.58 6.97
CA GLY A 258 3.36 -4.35 7.36
C GLY A 258 2.95 -3.14 6.53
N ILE A 259 3.34 -1.95 6.99
CA ILE A 259 3.27 -0.72 6.20
C ILE A 259 4.69 -0.23 6.03
N ALA A 260 5.10 0.13 4.81
CA ALA A 260 6.38 0.78 4.57
C ALA A 260 6.17 2.18 4.02
N PHE A 261 7.15 3.06 4.27
CA PHE A 261 7.15 4.38 3.67
C PHE A 261 8.53 4.79 3.16
N GLU A 262 8.52 5.69 2.20
CA GLU A 262 9.70 6.37 1.67
C GLU A 262 9.30 7.72 1.09
N THR A 263 10.22 8.67 1.14
CA THR A 263 10.07 10.02 0.59
C THR A 263 10.73 10.11 -0.77
N ARG A 264 10.02 10.69 -1.74
CA ARG A 264 10.53 10.89 -3.10
C ARG A 264 11.87 11.63 -3.08
N ALA A 265 12.82 11.19 -3.91
CA ALA A 265 14.23 11.61 -3.84
C ALA A 265 14.44 13.13 -3.89
N LYS A 266 13.61 13.86 -4.65
CA LYS A 266 13.68 15.32 -4.81
C LYS A 266 13.23 16.12 -3.57
N ALA A 267 12.54 15.48 -2.63
CA ALA A 267 11.90 16.13 -1.49
C ALA A 267 12.37 15.57 -0.14
N ARG A 268 13.52 14.88 -0.12
CA ARG A 268 14.07 14.28 1.10
C ARG A 268 14.43 15.31 2.18
N ASP A 269 14.78 16.52 1.78
CA ASP A 269 15.13 17.62 2.68
C ASP A 269 13.93 18.53 3.02
N GLY A 270 12.71 18.11 2.66
CA GLY A 270 11.49 18.84 3.00
C GLY A 270 11.20 18.84 4.51
N ALA A 271 10.48 19.87 4.97
CA ALA A 271 10.09 20.00 6.37
C ALA A 271 9.25 18.78 6.83
N PRO A 272 9.50 18.25 8.05
CA PRO A 272 8.70 17.14 8.59
C PRO A 272 7.21 17.49 8.64
N ALA A 273 6.36 16.52 8.31
CA ALA A 273 4.91 16.69 8.32
C ALA A 273 4.39 16.92 9.74
N GLU A 274 3.35 17.76 9.84
CA GLU A 274 2.67 18.03 11.10
C GLU A 274 1.98 16.76 11.66
N PRO A 275 1.80 16.66 12.99
CA PRO A 275 1.00 15.59 13.57
C PRO A 275 -0.42 15.55 12.97
N ASN A 276 -0.95 14.35 12.77
CA ASN A 276 -2.26 14.06 12.18
C ASN A 276 -2.42 14.42 10.68
N THR A 277 -1.34 14.75 9.96
CA THR A 277 -1.39 14.83 8.49
C THR A 277 -1.92 13.52 7.91
N ARG A 278 -2.81 13.64 6.90
CA ARG A 278 -3.39 12.49 6.20
C ARG A 278 -2.54 12.13 4.98
N PHE A 279 -2.30 10.84 4.80
CA PHE A 279 -1.64 10.27 3.63
C PHE A 279 -2.49 9.17 3.01
N ARG A 280 -2.26 8.89 1.72
CA ARG A 280 -2.82 7.70 1.07
C ARG A 280 -1.93 6.49 1.37
N LEU A 281 -2.57 5.37 1.67
CA LEU A 281 -1.92 4.06 1.73
C LEU A 281 -2.15 3.35 0.39
N PHE A 282 -1.07 3.08 -0.33
CA PHE A 282 -1.09 2.39 -1.61
C PHE A 282 -0.97 0.87 -1.42
N ALA A 283 -1.46 0.09 -2.39
CA ALA A 283 -1.32 -1.37 -2.32
C ALA A 283 0.13 -1.80 -2.55
N GLN A 284 0.86 -1.10 -3.43
CA GLN A 284 2.22 -1.49 -3.83
C GLN A 284 3.17 -0.29 -3.89
N LYS A 285 4.47 -0.57 -3.73
CA LYS A 285 5.51 0.47 -3.84
C LYS A 285 5.55 1.11 -5.23
N ALA A 286 5.36 0.32 -6.29
CA ALA A 286 5.37 0.82 -7.66
C ALA A 286 4.29 1.89 -7.89
N GLU A 287 3.08 1.65 -7.38
CA GLU A 287 1.97 2.62 -7.41
C GLU A 287 2.29 3.85 -6.56
N ALA A 288 2.79 3.65 -5.33
CA ALA A 288 3.13 4.74 -4.41
C ALA A 288 4.22 5.68 -4.95
N MET A 289 5.16 5.13 -5.74
CA MET A 289 6.31 5.85 -6.31
C MET A 289 6.09 6.32 -7.74
N ALA A 290 4.99 5.92 -8.38
CA ALA A 290 4.58 6.48 -9.66
C ALA A 290 4.48 8.02 -9.50
N MET A 291 4.81 8.77 -10.56
CA MET A 291 4.58 10.21 -10.54
C MET A 291 3.08 10.44 -10.35
N ASP A 292 2.71 11.46 -9.57
CA ASP A 292 1.30 11.83 -9.45
C ASP A 292 0.86 12.28 -10.86
N ASP A 293 0.12 11.40 -11.51
CA ASP A 293 -0.39 11.55 -12.87
C ASP A 293 -1.64 12.46 -12.83
N ASP A 294 -1.57 13.56 -12.07
CA ASP A 294 -2.69 14.43 -11.65
C ASP A 294 -3.40 15.14 -12.83
N GLU A 295 -2.77 15.16 -14.00
CA GLU A 295 -3.34 15.67 -15.25
C GLU A 295 -3.29 14.57 -16.32
N ALA A 296 -4.15 13.56 -16.19
CA ALA A 296 -4.36 12.57 -17.24
C ALA A 296 -5.22 13.17 -18.37
N THR A 297 -4.81 12.95 -19.62
CA THR A 297 -5.62 13.24 -20.80
C THR A 297 -6.09 11.93 -21.40
N SER A 298 -7.39 11.65 -21.28
CA SER A 298 -8.01 10.46 -21.85
C SER A 298 -8.18 10.61 -23.36
N LEU A 299 -7.79 9.59 -24.12
CA LEU A 299 -7.94 9.48 -25.57
C LEU A 299 -8.57 8.14 -25.94
N ARG A 300 -9.31 8.11 -27.05
CA ARG A 300 -9.92 6.90 -27.59
C ARG A 300 -9.16 6.41 -28.83
N LEU A 301 -8.94 5.10 -28.90
CA LEU A 301 -8.37 4.42 -30.06
C LEU A 301 -9.36 3.36 -30.56
N PHE A 302 -9.45 3.22 -31.88
CA PHE A 302 -10.23 2.16 -32.52
C PHE A 302 -9.30 1.19 -33.22
N PHE A 303 -9.46 -0.10 -32.97
CA PHE A 303 -8.71 -1.15 -33.64
C PHE A 303 -9.68 -2.06 -34.39
N ASP A 304 -9.36 -2.32 -35.66
CA ASP A 304 -10.09 -3.29 -36.49
C ASP A 304 -9.52 -4.72 -36.33
N GLU A 305 -8.50 -4.89 -35.48
CA GLU A 305 -7.87 -6.17 -35.13
C GLU A 305 -8.25 -6.65 -33.72
N SER A 306 -7.90 -7.90 -33.39
CA SER A 306 -8.11 -8.45 -32.05
C SER A 306 -7.25 -7.74 -31.00
N VAL A 307 -7.87 -7.30 -29.91
CA VAL A 307 -7.18 -6.77 -28.72
C VAL A 307 -6.81 -7.87 -27.71
N ARG A 308 -6.87 -9.14 -28.10
CA ARG A 308 -6.55 -10.26 -27.20
C ARG A 308 -5.10 -10.15 -26.71
N GLY A 309 -4.93 -10.13 -25.38
CA GLY A 309 -3.63 -9.93 -24.74
C GLY A 309 -3.41 -8.51 -24.25
N LEU A 310 -4.26 -7.56 -24.65
CA LEU A 310 -4.32 -6.22 -24.04
C LEU A 310 -5.16 -6.28 -22.76
N VAL A 311 -4.71 -5.61 -21.70
CA VAL A 311 -5.39 -5.54 -20.40
C VAL A 311 -5.53 -4.10 -19.94
N VAL A 312 -6.55 -3.82 -19.14
CA VAL A 312 -6.66 -2.52 -18.44
C VAL A 312 -5.43 -2.36 -17.54
N GLY A 313 -4.81 -1.17 -17.59
CA GLY A 313 -3.52 -0.88 -16.96
C GLY A 313 -2.30 -1.16 -17.84
N ALA A 314 -2.45 -1.79 -19.02
CA ALA A 314 -1.33 -2.00 -19.95
C ALA A 314 -0.68 -0.65 -20.34
N PRO A 315 0.64 -0.60 -20.49
CA PRO A 315 1.34 0.65 -20.76
C PRO A 315 0.97 1.21 -22.14
N VAL A 316 0.91 2.54 -22.21
CA VAL A 316 0.97 3.29 -23.46
C VAL A 316 2.39 3.78 -23.62
N ASP A 317 3.07 3.27 -24.63
CA ASP A 317 4.47 3.50 -24.86
C ASP A 317 4.68 4.52 -25.98
N PHE A 318 5.64 5.41 -25.81
CA PHE A 318 6.15 6.25 -26.88
C PHE A 318 7.66 6.05 -26.98
N ARG A 319 8.09 5.24 -27.96
CA ARG A 319 9.50 4.95 -28.26
C ARG A 319 10.28 4.38 -27.06
N GLY A 320 9.67 3.47 -26.30
CA GLY A 320 10.25 2.82 -25.13
C GLY A 320 10.05 3.57 -23.80
N ILE A 321 9.24 4.62 -23.79
CA ILE A 321 8.89 5.39 -22.60
C ILE A 321 7.39 5.24 -22.31
N GLU A 322 7.04 4.77 -21.11
CA GLU A 322 5.65 4.73 -20.65
C GLU A 322 5.10 6.16 -20.44
N VAL A 323 4.26 6.59 -21.37
CA VAL A 323 3.62 7.91 -21.39
C VAL A 323 2.16 7.88 -20.95
N GLY A 324 1.59 6.69 -20.73
CA GLY A 324 0.19 6.53 -20.35
C GLY A 324 -0.15 5.09 -20.00
N ARG A 325 -1.44 4.82 -19.77
CA ARG A 325 -1.97 3.47 -19.53
C ARG A 325 -3.35 3.28 -20.18
N VAL A 326 -3.67 2.04 -20.50
CA VAL A 326 -5.02 1.65 -20.95
C VAL A 326 -5.99 1.77 -19.78
N SER A 327 -7.06 2.55 -19.95
CA SER A 327 -8.07 2.76 -18.92
C SER A 327 -9.35 1.95 -19.17
N ASN A 328 -9.66 1.64 -20.43
CA ASN A 328 -10.85 0.85 -20.78
C ASN A 328 -10.66 0.05 -22.09
N ILE A 329 -11.33 -1.10 -22.20
CA ILE A 329 -11.37 -1.95 -23.40
C ILE A 329 -12.81 -2.41 -23.61
N ALA A 330 -13.37 -2.12 -24.78
CA ALA A 330 -14.73 -2.51 -25.16
C ALA A 330 -14.81 -2.90 -26.64
N GLY A 331 -15.90 -3.54 -27.04
CA GLY A 331 -16.26 -3.75 -28.45
C GLY A 331 -17.45 -2.87 -28.81
N GLN A 332 -17.38 -2.18 -29.95
CA GLN A 332 -18.49 -1.42 -30.50
C GLN A 332 -18.86 -1.96 -31.86
N ILE A 333 -20.15 -2.24 -32.05
CA ILE A 333 -20.68 -2.62 -33.36
C ILE A 333 -21.09 -1.35 -34.07
N ASP A 334 -20.58 -1.13 -35.27
CA ASP A 334 -21.10 -0.08 -36.14
C ASP A 334 -22.47 -0.52 -36.68
N PRO A 335 -23.57 0.16 -36.30
CA PRO A 335 -24.91 -0.24 -36.69
C PRO A 335 -25.18 -0.15 -38.19
N LYS A 336 -24.34 0.59 -38.96
CA LYS A 336 -24.49 0.73 -40.40
C LYS A 336 -23.78 -0.36 -41.19
N THR A 337 -22.61 -0.79 -40.72
CA THR A 337 -21.77 -1.76 -41.44
C THR A 337 -21.83 -3.16 -40.82
N GLY A 338 -22.32 -3.28 -39.59
CA GLY A 338 -22.28 -4.53 -38.81
C GLY A 338 -20.88 -4.91 -38.34
N ASN A 339 -19.86 -4.11 -38.67
CA ASN A 339 -18.47 -4.40 -38.30
C ASN A 339 -18.24 -4.09 -36.82
N VAL A 340 -17.55 -5.01 -36.14
CA VAL A 340 -17.14 -4.83 -34.75
C VAL A 340 -15.77 -4.15 -34.74
N LYS A 341 -15.69 -2.99 -34.07
CA LYS A 341 -14.44 -2.30 -33.78
C LYS A 341 -14.11 -2.42 -32.31
N MET A 342 -12.85 -2.69 -31.99
CA MET A 342 -12.39 -2.69 -30.62
C MET A 342 -12.08 -1.25 -30.20
N VAL A 343 -12.72 -0.81 -29.11
CA VAL A 343 -12.55 0.51 -28.50
C VAL A 343 -11.59 0.37 -27.34
N VAL A 344 -10.51 1.13 -27.38
CA VAL A 344 -9.50 1.17 -26.31
C VAL A 344 -9.36 2.61 -25.88
N ASP A 345 -9.78 2.93 -24.65
CA ASP A 345 -9.51 4.23 -24.06
C ASP A 345 -8.20 4.17 -23.29
N VAL A 346 -7.41 5.24 -23.40
CA VAL A 346 -6.09 5.37 -22.78
C VAL A 346 -5.96 6.70 -22.07
N ASP A 347 -5.28 6.70 -20.93
CA ASP A 347 -4.94 7.90 -20.18
C ASP A 347 -3.47 8.22 -20.42
N ILE A 348 -3.20 9.37 -21.06
CA ILE A 348 -1.84 9.87 -21.32
C ILE A 348 -1.47 10.90 -20.25
N PHE A 349 -0.22 10.88 -19.81
CA PHE A 349 0.33 11.76 -18.78
C PHE A 349 1.28 12.79 -19.40
N PRO A 350 0.83 14.01 -19.76
CA PRO A 350 1.63 15.00 -20.48
C PRO A 350 2.88 15.43 -19.72
N ASN A 351 2.84 15.38 -18.39
CA ASN A 351 4.00 15.69 -17.53
C ASN A 351 5.19 14.74 -17.75
N ARG A 352 4.95 13.51 -18.21
CA ARG A 352 6.02 12.57 -18.59
C ARG A 352 6.70 12.96 -19.91
N LEU A 353 5.96 13.61 -20.82
CA LEU A 353 6.45 14.11 -22.10
C LEU A 353 7.19 15.47 -21.98
N ARG A 354 6.81 16.33 -21.01
CA ARG A 354 7.41 17.67 -20.80
C ARG A 354 8.93 17.66 -20.58
N ARG A 355 9.51 16.53 -20.12
CA ARG A 355 10.97 16.38 -19.95
C ARG A 355 11.71 16.09 -21.27
N ILE A 356 11.00 15.74 -22.35
CA ILE A 356 11.57 15.46 -23.67
C ILE A 356 11.71 16.78 -24.44
N ASN A 357 12.42 17.76 -23.87
CA ASN A 357 12.92 19.00 -24.50
C ASN A 357 12.13 19.59 -25.70
N ILE A 358 10.80 19.57 -25.66
CA ILE A 358 9.97 20.23 -26.67
C ILE A 358 10.06 21.71 -26.33
N LYS A 359 10.83 22.47 -27.11
CA LYS A 359 11.11 23.91 -26.94
C LYS A 359 9.88 24.84 -26.98
N LYS A 360 8.67 24.32 -26.76
CA LYS A 360 7.40 25.04 -26.64
C LYS A 360 6.55 24.35 -25.56
N ALA A 361 6.83 24.64 -24.29
CA ALA A 361 6.13 24.06 -23.15
C ALA A 361 4.86 24.81 -22.71
N ASP A 362 4.41 25.80 -23.50
CA ASP A 362 3.12 26.51 -23.32
C ASP A 362 2.05 26.10 -24.36
N LEU A 363 2.33 25.08 -25.19
CA LEU A 363 1.30 24.57 -26.11
C LEU A 363 0.20 23.88 -25.29
N ASN A 364 -1.05 24.25 -25.56
CA ASN A 364 -2.21 23.54 -25.06
C ASN A 364 -2.10 22.06 -25.47
N VAL A 365 -2.47 21.12 -24.59
CA VAL A 365 -2.39 19.66 -24.85
C VAL A 365 -3.02 19.30 -26.19
N LYS A 366 -4.13 19.97 -26.53
CA LYS A 366 -4.81 19.84 -27.82
C LYS A 366 -3.92 20.15 -29.02
N GLU A 367 -3.27 21.31 -29.00
CA GLU A 367 -2.38 21.77 -30.07
C GLU A 367 -1.14 20.87 -30.20
N GLY A 368 -0.61 20.40 -29.07
CA GLY A 368 0.48 19.44 -29.03
C GLY A 368 0.12 18.14 -29.72
N LEU A 369 -1.02 17.53 -29.37
CA LEU A 369 -1.50 16.29 -29.96
C LEU A 369 -1.84 16.45 -31.46
N ASP A 370 -2.46 17.56 -31.85
CA ASP A 370 -2.72 17.87 -33.27
C ASP A 370 -1.43 17.94 -34.09
N ALA A 371 -0.39 18.59 -33.55
CA ALA A 371 0.92 18.67 -34.20
C ALA A 371 1.59 17.30 -34.32
N LEU A 372 1.50 16.46 -33.28
CA LEU A 372 2.07 15.11 -33.30
C LEU A 372 1.34 14.22 -34.33
N VAL A 373 0.01 14.22 -34.36
CA VAL A 373 -0.79 13.44 -35.31
C VAL A 373 -0.58 13.90 -36.75
N SER A 374 -0.51 15.22 -36.96
CA SER A 374 -0.17 15.82 -38.27
C SER A 374 1.24 15.45 -38.72
N GLY A 375 2.17 15.29 -37.77
CA GLY A 375 3.52 14.75 -37.99
C GLY A 375 3.58 13.24 -38.24
N GLY A 376 2.44 12.54 -38.18
CA GLY A 376 2.34 11.11 -38.47
C GLY A 376 2.22 10.22 -37.23
N LEU A 377 1.96 10.76 -36.04
CA LEU A 377 1.73 9.96 -34.83
C LEU A 377 0.49 9.08 -35.01
N ARG A 378 0.62 7.77 -34.77
CA ARG A 378 -0.50 6.80 -34.74
C ARG A 378 -0.35 5.87 -33.55
N GLY A 379 -1.47 5.41 -33.02
CA GLY A 379 -1.50 4.30 -32.07
C GLY A 379 -1.49 2.95 -32.78
N GLN A 380 -0.75 1.98 -32.26
CA GLN A 380 -0.67 0.63 -32.80
C GLN A 380 -0.59 -0.38 -31.66
N LEU A 381 -1.24 -1.54 -31.78
CA LEU A 381 -1.04 -2.64 -30.83
C LEU A 381 0.27 -3.36 -31.15
N ARG A 382 1.11 -3.54 -30.13
CA ARG A 382 2.36 -4.30 -30.24
C ARG A 382 2.45 -5.32 -29.12
N THR A 383 3.09 -6.45 -29.41
CA THR A 383 3.36 -7.49 -28.42
C THR A 383 4.53 -7.05 -27.55
N GLY A 384 4.28 -6.88 -26.26
CA GLY A 384 5.31 -6.53 -25.27
C GLY A 384 6.07 -7.76 -24.79
N ASN A 385 5.39 -8.89 -24.63
CA ASN A 385 6.01 -10.14 -24.19
C ASN A 385 5.60 -11.28 -25.12
N LEU A 386 6.58 -11.85 -25.83
CA LEU A 386 6.37 -12.95 -26.78
C LEU A 386 5.97 -14.27 -26.11
N LEU A 387 6.27 -14.46 -24.83
CA LEU A 387 5.91 -15.67 -24.08
C LEU A 387 4.44 -15.65 -23.65
N SER A 388 3.96 -14.53 -23.12
CA SER A 388 2.58 -14.40 -22.63
C SER A 388 1.61 -13.90 -23.69
N GLY A 389 2.10 -13.37 -24.81
CA GLY A 389 1.28 -12.71 -25.83
C GLY A 389 0.67 -11.38 -25.35
N GLN A 390 1.19 -10.79 -24.27
CA GLN A 390 0.66 -9.55 -23.72
C GLN A 390 0.92 -8.38 -24.68
N LEU A 391 -0.14 -7.62 -24.97
CA LEU A 391 -0.11 -6.45 -25.82
C LEU A 391 0.05 -5.16 -25.01
N PHE A 392 0.58 -4.13 -25.66
CA PHE A 392 0.58 -2.75 -25.19
C PHE A 392 0.24 -1.80 -26.36
N VAL A 393 -0.10 -0.55 -26.04
CA VAL A 393 -0.39 0.47 -27.05
C VAL A 393 0.90 1.24 -27.34
N ALA A 394 1.41 1.15 -28.56
CA ALA A 394 2.57 1.91 -29.01
C ALA A 394 2.13 3.17 -29.77
N LEU A 395 2.70 4.32 -29.41
CA LEU A 395 2.56 5.59 -30.09
C LEU A 395 3.81 5.85 -30.92
N GLU A 396 3.69 5.79 -32.24
CA GLU A 396 4.82 5.91 -33.17
C GLU A 396 4.54 6.84 -34.35
N PHE A 397 5.61 7.37 -34.94
CA PHE A 397 5.53 8.23 -36.12
C PHE A 397 5.72 7.43 -37.40
N PHE A 398 4.72 7.49 -38.28
CA PHE A 398 4.75 6.81 -39.57
C PHE A 398 4.87 7.81 -40.72
N LYS A 399 6.00 7.78 -41.43
CA LYS A 399 6.33 8.74 -42.50
C LYS A 399 5.58 8.51 -43.82
N LYS A 400 5.06 7.30 -44.06
CA LYS A 400 4.47 6.86 -45.34
C LYS A 400 3.02 6.38 -45.17
N THR A 401 2.21 7.16 -44.44
CA THR A 401 0.82 6.80 -44.12
C THR A 401 -0.10 7.94 -44.53
N PRO A 402 -1.37 7.66 -44.93
CA PRO A 402 -2.35 8.70 -45.19
C PRO A 402 -2.43 9.71 -44.04
N LYS A 403 -2.56 10.99 -44.38
CA LYS A 403 -2.77 12.05 -43.40
C LYS A 403 -4.09 11.77 -42.67
N ALA A 404 -4.04 11.82 -41.35
CA ALA A 404 -5.19 11.72 -40.46
C ALA A 404 -5.13 12.88 -39.47
N ALA A 405 -6.25 13.20 -38.85
CA ALA A 405 -6.37 14.25 -37.85
C ALA A 405 -6.95 13.65 -36.57
N MET A 406 -6.71 14.31 -35.44
CA MET A 406 -7.43 14.04 -34.20
C MET A 406 -8.92 14.37 -34.39
N ASP A 407 -9.80 13.52 -33.85
CA ASP A 407 -11.22 13.83 -33.77
C ASP A 407 -11.60 14.28 -32.36
N TRP A 408 -11.68 15.60 -32.21
CA TRP A 408 -12.06 16.26 -30.96
C TRP A 408 -13.57 16.37 -30.74
N LYS A 409 -14.41 15.84 -31.65
CA LYS A 409 -15.88 15.88 -31.49
C LYS A 409 -16.39 14.83 -30.52
N ASN A 410 -15.58 13.81 -30.27
CA ASN A 410 -15.89 12.73 -29.33
C ASN A 410 -15.30 13.04 -27.96
N ASP A 411 -15.93 12.48 -26.93
CA ASP A 411 -15.43 12.50 -25.56
C ASP A 411 -15.25 11.04 -25.09
N PRO A 412 -14.01 10.54 -24.91
CA PRO A 412 -12.74 11.24 -25.15
C PRO A 412 -12.41 11.40 -26.65
N PRO A 413 -11.49 12.34 -26.99
CA PRO A 413 -11.03 12.57 -28.37
C PRO A 413 -10.38 11.34 -29.01
N ILE A 414 -10.57 11.15 -30.31
CA ILE A 414 -10.06 9.97 -31.03
C ILE A 414 -8.66 10.23 -31.56
N LEU A 415 -7.73 9.37 -31.17
CA LEU A 415 -6.38 9.28 -31.74
C LEU A 415 -6.37 8.25 -32.88
N PRO A 416 -5.88 8.62 -34.09
CA PRO A 416 -5.86 7.70 -35.21
C PRO A 416 -4.89 6.53 -35.00
N THR A 417 -5.31 5.36 -35.44
CA THR A 417 -4.61 4.09 -35.26
C THR A 417 -4.08 3.52 -36.56
N LEU A 418 -3.18 2.54 -36.44
CA LEU A 418 -2.78 1.63 -37.51
C LEU A 418 -2.86 0.18 -37.02
N PRO A 419 -3.12 -0.78 -37.92
CA PRO A 419 -3.08 -2.20 -37.57
C PRO A 419 -1.70 -2.61 -37.06
N GLY A 420 -1.66 -3.49 -36.07
CA GLY A 420 -0.48 -4.11 -35.50
C GLY A 420 0.40 -4.81 -36.53
N SER A 421 1.64 -5.12 -36.15
CA SER A 421 2.56 -5.85 -37.03
C SER A 421 2.04 -7.25 -37.37
N MET A 422 1.40 -7.94 -36.42
CA MET A 422 0.87 -9.29 -36.64
C MET A 422 -0.37 -9.28 -37.54
N ALA A 423 -1.31 -8.37 -37.31
CA ALA A 423 -2.47 -8.21 -38.18
C ALA A 423 -2.07 -7.90 -39.63
N ARG A 424 -1.04 -7.06 -39.84
CA ARG A 424 -0.50 -6.81 -41.20
C ARG A 424 0.13 -8.05 -41.82
N LEU A 425 0.81 -8.89 -41.05
CA LEU A 425 1.37 -10.15 -41.56
C LEU A 425 0.26 -11.13 -41.95
N GLU A 426 -0.81 -11.22 -41.16
CA GLU A 426 -1.99 -12.03 -41.48
C GLU A 426 -2.67 -11.52 -42.76
N GLU A 427 -2.83 -10.21 -42.92
CA GLU A 427 -3.40 -9.59 -44.12
C GLU A 427 -2.54 -9.87 -45.37
N GLN A 428 -1.22 -9.71 -45.27
CA GLN A 428 -0.29 -10.04 -46.35
C GLN A 428 -0.29 -11.54 -46.68
N ALA A 429 -0.34 -12.42 -45.68
CA ALA A 429 -0.43 -13.86 -45.89
C ALA A 429 -1.75 -14.24 -46.58
N ALA A 430 -2.87 -13.62 -46.19
CA ALA A 430 -4.16 -13.82 -46.82
C ALA A 430 -4.14 -13.35 -48.29
N GLU A 431 -3.51 -12.22 -48.59
CA GLU A 431 -3.35 -11.70 -49.96
C GLU A 431 -2.48 -12.66 -50.82
N ILE A 432 -1.43 -13.24 -50.25
CA ILE A 432 -0.61 -14.27 -50.92
C ILE A 432 -1.45 -15.54 -51.16
N MET A 433 -2.27 -15.96 -50.20
CA MET A 433 -3.16 -17.11 -50.37
C MET A 433 -4.23 -16.87 -51.44
N GLN A 434 -4.79 -15.65 -51.50
CA GLN A 434 -5.75 -15.29 -52.54
C GLN A 434 -5.11 -15.23 -53.92
N SER A 435 -3.94 -14.62 -54.06
CA SER A 435 -3.23 -14.58 -55.33
C SER A 435 -2.79 -15.96 -55.81
N THR A 436 -2.38 -16.86 -54.91
CA THR A 436 -2.10 -18.27 -55.25
C THR A 436 -3.35 -19.04 -55.64
N ALA A 437 -4.49 -18.80 -54.99
CA ALA A 437 -5.77 -19.38 -55.38
C ALA A 437 -6.24 -18.88 -56.77
N GLU A 438 -6.08 -17.58 -57.06
CA GLU A 438 -6.37 -17.01 -58.38
C GLU A 438 -5.46 -17.58 -59.47
N LEU A 439 -4.17 -17.74 -59.19
CA LEU A 439 -3.23 -18.39 -60.11
C LEU A 439 -3.62 -19.84 -60.38
N MET A 440 -4.00 -20.61 -59.35
CA MET A 440 -4.51 -21.98 -59.52
C MET A 440 -5.79 -22.02 -60.35
N HIS A 441 -6.68 -21.05 -60.16
CA HIS A 441 -7.91 -20.96 -60.93
C HIS A 441 -7.65 -20.61 -62.40
N LYS A 442 -6.68 -19.73 -62.69
CA LYS A 442 -6.24 -19.43 -64.06
C LYS A 442 -5.51 -20.61 -64.71
N LEU A 443 -4.74 -21.37 -63.94
CA LEU A 443 -4.03 -22.56 -64.43
C LEU A 443 -4.98 -23.64 -64.94
N LYS A 444 -6.13 -23.84 -64.26
CA LYS A 444 -7.14 -24.83 -64.66
C LYS A 444 -7.88 -24.48 -65.97
N SER A 445 -7.80 -23.24 -66.43
CA SER A 445 -8.51 -22.76 -67.62
C SER A 445 -7.62 -22.57 -68.85
N LEU A 446 -6.34 -22.96 -68.80
CA LEU A 446 -5.42 -22.76 -69.93
C LEU A 446 -5.52 -23.89 -70.97
N PRO A 447 -5.83 -23.59 -72.24
CA PRO A 447 -5.57 -24.51 -73.35
C PRO A 447 -4.04 -24.65 -73.54
N LEU A 448 -3.57 -25.90 -73.64
CA LEU A 448 -2.14 -26.26 -73.68
C LEU A 448 -1.37 -25.67 -74.88
N ASP A 449 -2.06 -25.09 -75.85
CA ASP A 449 -1.47 -24.55 -77.08
C ASP A 449 -0.87 -23.13 -76.94
N GLU A 450 -1.20 -22.37 -75.88
CA GLU A 450 -0.66 -21.01 -75.65
C GLU A 450 0.45 -20.93 -74.59
N LEU A 451 0.83 -22.08 -74.00
CA LEU A 451 1.74 -22.17 -72.84
C LEU A 451 3.12 -21.50 -73.04
N SER A 452 3.56 -21.31 -74.29
CA SER A 452 4.87 -20.72 -74.60
C SER A 452 4.97 -19.21 -74.32
N LYS A 453 3.87 -18.45 -74.48
CA LYS A 453 3.87 -16.99 -74.22
C LYS A 453 3.69 -16.67 -72.75
N ASP A 454 2.91 -17.47 -72.04
CA ASP A 454 2.62 -17.23 -70.61
C ASP A 454 3.78 -17.63 -69.70
N VAL A 455 4.57 -18.64 -70.07
CA VAL A 455 5.83 -18.95 -69.36
C VAL A 455 6.80 -17.77 -69.39
N GLN A 456 6.87 -17.01 -70.50
CA GLN A 456 7.70 -15.80 -70.54
C GLN A 456 7.15 -14.70 -69.62
N ALA A 457 5.83 -14.57 -69.49
CA ALA A 457 5.21 -13.60 -68.58
C ALA A 457 5.47 -13.96 -67.11
N VAL A 458 5.40 -15.25 -66.75
CA VAL A 458 5.71 -15.76 -65.42
C VAL A 458 7.18 -15.53 -65.07
N MET A 459 8.11 -15.79 -66.00
CA MET A 459 9.54 -15.52 -65.80
C MET A 459 9.81 -14.03 -65.59
N LYS A 460 9.15 -13.15 -66.35
CA LYS A 460 9.28 -11.70 -66.20
C LYS A 460 8.71 -11.18 -64.86
N SER A 461 7.69 -11.86 -64.34
CA SER A 461 7.14 -11.60 -63.00
C SER A 461 8.11 -12.06 -61.90
N LEU A 462 8.72 -13.25 -62.05
CA LEU A 462 9.74 -13.77 -61.15
C LEU A 462 10.96 -12.84 -61.09
N ASP A 463 11.46 -12.36 -62.23
CA ASP A 463 12.57 -11.39 -62.30
C ASP A 463 12.24 -10.10 -61.54
N LYS A 464 11.00 -9.60 -61.65
CA LYS A 464 10.54 -8.42 -60.92
C LYS A 464 10.43 -8.65 -59.42
N THR A 465 9.95 -9.82 -58.99
CA THR A 465 9.86 -10.19 -57.57
C THR A 465 11.24 -10.34 -56.96
N LEU A 466 12.16 -11.02 -57.65
CA LEU A 466 13.58 -11.14 -57.28
C LEU A 466 14.24 -9.76 -57.13
N ALA A 467 14.02 -8.86 -58.08
CA ALA A 467 14.57 -7.49 -58.02
C ALA A 467 13.93 -6.63 -56.91
N SER A 468 12.70 -6.92 -56.51
CA SER A 468 12.02 -6.24 -55.39
C SER A 468 12.54 -6.74 -54.04
N VAL A 469 12.76 -8.05 -53.92
CA VAL A 469 13.32 -8.69 -52.71
C VAL A 469 14.77 -8.25 -52.49
N ASP A 470 15.60 -8.23 -53.54
CA ASP A 470 17.01 -7.80 -53.48
C ASP A 470 17.16 -6.30 -53.10
N ARG A 471 16.14 -5.47 -53.36
CA ARG A 471 16.11 -4.04 -52.98
C ARG A 471 15.61 -3.77 -51.57
N GLN A 472 14.87 -4.70 -50.97
CA GLN A 472 14.17 -4.47 -49.70
C GLN A 472 14.85 -5.18 -48.52
N MET A 473 15.77 -6.10 -48.78
CA MET A 473 16.56 -6.82 -47.79
C MET A 473 18.02 -6.39 -47.86
N SER A 474 18.45 -5.55 -46.93
CA SER A 474 19.80 -4.96 -46.94
C SER A 474 20.55 -5.08 -45.62
N ASP A 475 20.41 -6.18 -44.84
CA ASP A 475 21.29 -6.36 -43.66
C ASP A 475 21.40 -7.77 -43.02
N ASP A 476 20.83 -8.85 -43.57
CA ASP A 476 20.98 -10.19 -42.95
C ASP A 476 21.47 -11.25 -43.96
N SER A 477 22.70 -11.74 -43.75
CA SER A 477 23.48 -12.49 -44.76
C SER A 477 23.13 -13.98 -44.87
N GLN A 478 22.65 -14.61 -43.80
CA GLN A 478 22.32 -16.05 -43.81
C GLN A 478 20.97 -16.33 -44.50
N LEU A 479 19.96 -15.51 -44.21
CA LEU A 479 18.65 -15.59 -44.88
C LEU A 479 18.78 -15.25 -46.38
N GLN A 480 19.76 -14.42 -46.75
CA GLN A 480 20.06 -14.11 -48.14
C GLN A 480 20.63 -15.31 -48.92
N GLU A 481 21.43 -16.16 -48.25
CA GLU A 481 22.07 -17.33 -48.87
C GLU A 481 21.06 -18.46 -49.09
N ASP A 482 20.26 -18.78 -48.06
CA ASP A 482 19.21 -19.81 -48.16
C ASP A 482 18.12 -19.42 -49.17
N LEU A 483 17.75 -18.14 -49.25
CA LEU A 483 16.77 -17.67 -50.22
C LEU A 483 17.33 -17.67 -51.65
N ARG A 484 18.62 -17.33 -51.82
CA ARG A 484 19.30 -17.39 -53.13
C ARG A 484 19.42 -18.82 -53.62
N ASP A 485 19.74 -19.76 -52.74
CA ASP A 485 19.83 -21.17 -53.09
C ASP A 485 18.46 -21.76 -53.41
N GLY A 486 17.43 -21.43 -52.62
CA GLY A 486 16.05 -21.80 -52.94
C GLY A 486 15.57 -21.24 -54.29
N LEU A 487 15.87 -19.98 -54.59
CA LEU A 487 15.50 -19.35 -55.86
C LEU A 487 16.30 -19.88 -57.05
N ARG A 488 17.58 -20.25 -56.85
CA ARG A 488 18.38 -20.96 -57.86
C ARG A 488 17.80 -22.34 -58.16
N GLU A 489 17.36 -23.06 -57.14
CA GLU A 489 16.79 -24.39 -57.32
C GLU A 489 15.43 -24.33 -58.03
N VAL A 490 14.61 -23.32 -57.74
CA VAL A 490 13.37 -23.03 -58.49
C VAL A 490 13.68 -22.64 -59.94
N ALA A 491 14.71 -21.83 -60.18
CA ALA A 491 15.13 -21.45 -61.53
C ALA A 491 15.66 -22.65 -62.33
N LYS A 492 16.42 -23.55 -61.70
CA LYS A 492 16.85 -24.82 -62.30
C LYS A 492 15.66 -25.71 -62.63
N ALA A 493 14.73 -25.89 -61.70
CA ALA A 493 13.53 -26.70 -61.93
C ALA A 493 12.67 -26.13 -63.07
N ALA A 494 12.56 -24.79 -63.17
CA ALA A 494 11.88 -24.13 -64.29
C ALA A 494 12.64 -24.33 -65.62
N ALA A 495 13.97 -24.31 -65.63
CA ALA A 495 14.77 -24.59 -66.81
C ALA A 495 14.69 -26.07 -67.27
N GLU A 496 14.62 -27.00 -66.32
CA GLU A 496 14.40 -28.43 -66.57
C GLU A 496 12.99 -28.71 -67.10
N LEU A 497 11.98 -28.06 -66.53
CA LEU A 497 10.61 -28.09 -67.06
C LEU A 497 10.55 -27.51 -68.48
N ARG A 498 11.27 -26.42 -68.75
CA ARG A 498 11.37 -25.87 -70.10
C ARG A 498 12.02 -26.84 -71.07
N THR A 499 13.10 -27.53 -70.68
CA THR A 499 13.75 -28.52 -71.55
C THR A 499 12.86 -29.74 -71.77
N LEU A 500 12.09 -30.16 -70.77
CA LEU A 500 11.05 -31.18 -70.91
C LEU A 500 9.94 -30.72 -71.87
N LEU A 501 9.42 -29.51 -71.72
CA LEU A 501 8.37 -28.96 -72.57
C LEU A 501 8.85 -28.70 -74.00
N GLU A 502 10.08 -28.21 -74.21
CA GLU A 502 10.70 -28.08 -75.53
C GLU A 502 10.95 -29.45 -76.17
N TYR A 503 11.37 -30.45 -75.40
CA TYR A 503 11.51 -31.84 -75.87
C TYR A 503 10.16 -32.43 -76.29
N GLN A 504 9.11 -32.15 -75.51
CA GLN A 504 7.75 -32.66 -75.74
C GLN A 504 7.06 -31.95 -76.92
N SER A 505 7.31 -30.66 -77.10
CA SER A 505 6.90 -29.91 -78.29
C SER A 505 7.61 -30.40 -79.56
N ARG A 506 8.89 -30.81 -79.45
CA ARG A 506 9.68 -31.32 -80.58
C ARG A 506 9.43 -32.80 -80.88
N TYR A 507 9.00 -33.58 -79.89
CA TYR A 507 8.69 -35.01 -79.98
C TYR A 507 7.38 -35.35 -79.24
N PRO A 508 6.21 -35.03 -79.81
CA PRO A 508 4.91 -35.28 -79.16
C PRO A 508 4.66 -36.79 -78.93
N GLU A 509 5.28 -37.66 -79.73
CA GLU A 509 5.21 -39.13 -79.61
C GLU A 509 5.81 -39.67 -78.28
N SER A 510 6.68 -38.89 -77.63
CA SER A 510 7.43 -39.32 -76.44
C SER A 510 6.55 -39.56 -75.20
N LEU A 511 5.34 -38.99 -75.17
CA LEU A 511 4.34 -39.20 -74.12
C LEU A 511 3.82 -40.64 -74.07
N LEU A 512 3.75 -41.33 -75.21
CA LEU A 512 3.19 -42.67 -75.33
C LEU A 512 4.25 -43.77 -75.40
N LYS A 513 5.44 -43.47 -75.93
CA LYS A 513 6.51 -44.47 -76.16
C LYS A 513 7.68 -44.37 -75.18
N GLY A 514 7.71 -43.34 -74.33
CA GLY A 514 8.86 -43.04 -73.49
C GLY A 514 10.04 -42.51 -74.30
N LYS A 515 10.97 -41.84 -73.61
CA LYS A 515 12.16 -41.22 -74.21
C LYS A 515 13.01 -42.30 -74.89
N SER A 516 13.28 -42.17 -76.19
CA SER A 516 14.23 -43.06 -76.87
C SER A 516 15.62 -42.84 -76.26
N LYS A 517 16.19 -43.88 -75.65
CA LYS A 517 17.57 -43.87 -75.20
C LYS A 517 18.49 -43.78 -76.42
N GLU A 518 19.17 -42.65 -76.58
CA GLU A 518 20.43 -42.58 -77.32
C GLU A 518 21.55 -42.33 -76.31
N GLU A 519 22.69 -42.98 -76.56
CA GLU A 519 23.92 -43.03 -75.74
C GLU A 519 24.59 -41.68 -75.50
#